data_AF-A0A2Z4FJ85-F1
#
_entry.id   AF-A0A2Z4FJ85-F1
#
_cell.length_a   1.000
_cell.length_b   1.000
_cell.length_c   1.000
_cell.angle_alpha   90.00
_cell.angle_beta   90.00
_cell.angle_gamma   90.00
#
_symmetry.space_group_name_H-M   'P 1'
#
loop_
_entity.id
_entity.type
_entity.pdbx_description
1 polymer ?
#
loop_
_entity_poly.entity_id
_entity_poly.type
_entity_poly.pdbx_seq_one_letter_code
_entity_poly.pdbx_strand_id
1 'polypeptide(L)'
;MHSELMADQGVIVVRETSGEAYPQDQMVLELYGEMFSQDFTYEVGVPYPVDDPDPVSCMECLTIGVNCPVGTASTGSCEVNYAAVAGEFTITEMDTEAGVFKATLTGAQFVNVDDENSGWCVDSFDFNEMPAPAPAE
;
A
#
# COMPACT_ATOMS: atom_id res chain seq x y z
N MET A 1 13.80 -4.44 -4.91
CA MET A 1 12.48 -3.80 -4.88
C MET A 1 12.71 -2.31 -5.00
N HIS A 2 11.87 -1.63 -5.75
CA HIS A 2 11.91 -0.17 -5.86
C HIS A 2 10.69 0.36 -5.11
N SER A 3 10.91 1.31 -4.19
CA SER A 3 9.84 1.87 -3.38
C SER A 3 9.58 3.34 -3.73
N GLU A 4 8.32 3.76 -3.68
CA GLU A 4 7.92 5.15 -3.96
C GLU A 4 6.86 5.59 -2.93
N LEU A 5 7.03 6.81 -2.39
CA LEU A 5 6.02 7.48 -1.55
C LEU A 5 5.42 8.64 -2.35
N MET A 6 4.10 8.66 -2.47
CA MET A 6 3.34 9.80 -2.96
C MET A 6 2.41 10.32 -1.87
N ALA A 7 2.49 11.62 -1.60
CA ALA A 7 1.53 12.34 -0.77
C ALA A 7 0.73 13.27 -1.69
N ASP A 8 -0.51 12.87 -2.02
CA ASP A 8 -1.45 13.70 -2.78
C ASP A 8 -2.75 13.83 -1.98
N GLN A 9 -3.22 15.06 -1.78
CA GLN A 9 -4.49 15.38 -1.11
C GLN A 9 -4.75 14.73 0.28
N GLY A 10 -3.70 14.39 1.04
CA GLY A 10 -3.82 13.76 2.36
C GLY A 10 -3.87 12.23 2.33
N VAL A 11 -3.48 11.62 1.21
CA VAL A 11 -3.31 10.17 1.07
C VAL A 11 -1.82 9.84 1.10
N ILE A 12 -1.44 8.86 1.93
CA ILE A 12 -0.08 8.29 1.92
C ILE A 12 -0.13 7.04 1.04
N VAL A 13 0.57 7.06 -0.08
CA VAL A 13 0.68 5.89 -0.98
C VAL A 13 2.09 5.33 -0.92
N VAL A 14 2.18 4.07 -0.53
CA VAL A 14 3.42 3.30 -0.43
C VAL A 14 3.38 2.22 -1.50
N ARG A 15 4.33 2.26 -2.42
CA ARG A 15 4.43 1.28 -3.50
C ARG A 15 5.75 0.55 -3.43
N GLU A 16 5.72 -0.76 -3.61
CA GLU A 16 6.87 -1.64 -3.78
C GLU A 16 6.76 -2.37 -5.10
N THR A 17 7.80 -2.36 -5.93
CA THR A 17 7.81 -3.11 -7.20
C THR A 17 8.89 -4.18 -7.26
N SER A 18 8.62 -5.29 -7.99
CA SER A 18 9.60 -6.37 -8.18
C SER A 18 10.81 -5.95 -9.06
N GLY A 19 10.70 -4.83 -9.78
CA GLY A 19 11.77 -4.22 -10.57
C GLY A 19 11.26 -3.07 -11.44
N GLU A 20 12.14 -2.48 -12.26
CA GLU A 20 11.81 -1.35 -13.16
C GLU A 20 11.41 -1.80 -14.59
N ALA A 21 11.52 -3.11 -14.88
CA ALA A 21 11.26 -3.68 -16.19
C ALA A 21 9.88 -4.34 -16.25
N TYR A 22 9.24 -4.30 -17.41
CA TYR A 22 7.99 -5.02 -17.64
C TYR A 22 8.21 -6.50 -18.03
N PRO A 23 7.36 -7.42 -17.55
CA PRO A 23 6.32 -7.23 -16.53
C PRO A 23 6.90 -7.02 -15.13
N GLN A 24 6.23 -6.20 -14.31
CA GLN A 24 6.56 -5.99 -12.90
C GLN A 24 5.38 -6.36 -12.01
N ASP A 25 5.66 -6.83 -10.80
CA ASP A 25 4.68 -7.02 -9.76
C ASP A 25 4.75 -5.82 -8.83
N GLN A 26 3.60 -5.41 -8.28
CA GLN A 26 3.50 -4.24 -7.42
C GLN A 26 2.69 -4.56 -6.17
N MET A 27 3.21 -4.21 -5.00
CA MET A 27 2.43 -4.14 -3.76
C MET A 27 2.19 -2.67 -3.43
N VAL A 28 0.95 -2.30 -3.16
CA VAL A 28 0.56 -0.91 -2.90
C VAL A 28 -0.27 -0.84 -1.62
N LEU A 29 0.18 -0.02 -0.68
CA LEU A 29 -0.54 0.36 0.53
C LEU A 29 -0.98 1.83 0.38
N GLU A 30 -2.28 2.09 0.47
CA GLU A 30 -2.88 3.41 0.36
C GLU A 30 -3.60 3.74 1.67
N LEU A 31 -3.23 4.85 2.30
CA LEU A 31 -3.75 5.28 3.58
C LEU A 31 -4.60 6.54 3.42
N TYR A 32 -5.91 6.39 3.53
CA TYR A 32 -6.91 7.43 3.30
C TYR A 32 -7.53 8.01 4.58
N GLY A 33 -7.21 7.48 5.77
CA GLY A 33 -7.86 7.87 7.02
C GLY A 33 -7.82 9.38 7.28
N GLU A 34 -6.69 10.04 7.02
CA GLU A 34 -6.52 11.49 7.17
C GLU A 34 -7.32 12.31 6.14
N MET A 35 -7.55 11.76 4.95
CA MET A 35 -8.38 12.40 3.91
C MET A 35 -9.87 12.45 4.33
N PHE A 36 -10.36 11.44 5.03
CA PHE A 36 -11.77 11.32 5.40
C PHE A 36 -12.10 11.88 6.79
N SER A 37 -11.10 12.15 7.64
CA SER A 37 -11.29 12.66 8.99
C SER A 37 -10.24 13.72 9.36
N GLN A 38 -10.72 14.93 9.67
CA GLN A 38 -9.85 16.04 10.10
C GLN A 38 -9.28 15.87 11.51
N ASP A 39 -9.84 14.96 12.31
CA ASP A 39 -9.41 14.67 13.68
C ASP A 39 -8.60 13.37 13.78
N PHE A 40 -8.23 12.77 12.65
CA PHE A 40 -7.46 11.53 12.59
C PHE A 40 -6.06 11.81 12.04
N THR A 41 -5.07 11.16 12.64
CA THR A 41 -3.72 11.09 12.08
C THR A 41 -3.15 9.70 12.31
N TYR A 42 -2.32 9.23 11.38
CA TYR A 42 -1.62 7.97 11.55
C TYR A 42 -0.47 8.13 12.55
N GLU A 43 -0.40 7.24 13.53
CA GLU A 43 0.57 7.30 14.62
C GLU A 43 1.58 6.15 14.52
N VAL A 44 2.85 6.46 14.77
CA VAL A 44 3.93 5.46 14.82
C VAL A 44 3.68 4.49 15.98
N GLY A 45 3.83 3.19 15.71
CA GLY A 45 3.64 2.11 16.68
C GLY A 45 2.19 1.73 16.94
N VAL A 46 1.22 2.41 16.31
CA VAL A 46 -0.18 2.02 16.36
C VAL A 46 -0.47 1.00 15.26
N PRO A 47 -1.09 -0.13 15.60
CA PRO A 47 -1.57 -1.08 14.61
C PRO A 47 -2.86 -0.59 13.94
N TYR A 48 -2.92 -0.70 12.62
CA TYR A 48 -4.09 -0.38 11.81
C TYR A 48 -4.52 -1.62 11.01
N PRO A 49 -5.81 -1.99 11.04
CA PRO A 49 -6.31 -3.14 10.32
C PRO A 49 -6.26 -2.91 8.80
N VAL A 50 -6.04 -3.99 8.07
CA VAL A 50 -6.15 -4.03 6.61
C VAL A 50 -7.12 -5.16 6.28
N ASP A 51 -8.40 -4.87 6.36
CA ASP A 51 -9.47 -5.87 6.33
C ASP A 51 -10.62 -5.55 5.36
N ASP A 52 -10.50 -4.45 4.61
CA ASP A 52 -11.47 -4.05 3.60
C ASP A 52 -10.88 -4.18 2.17
N PRO A 53 -11.34 -5.17 1.38
CA PRO A 53 -10.89 -5.33 0.00
C PRO A 53 -11.57 -4.38 -0.99
N ASP A 54 -12.62 -3.66 -0.59
CA ASP A 54 -13.36 -2.76 -1.49
C ASP A 54 -12.61 -1.43 -1.64
N PRO A 55 -12.11 -1.10 -2.85
CA PRO A 55 -11.36 0.14 -3.10
C PRO A 55 -12.19 1.41 -2.89
N VAL A 56 -13.51 1.31 -2.74
CA VAL A 56 -14.40 2.45 -2.49
C VAL A 56 -14.55 2.77 -1.01
N SER A 57 -14.44 1.77 -0.12
CA SER A 57 -14.66 1.93 1.32
C SER A 57 -13.44 1.74 2.19
N CYS A 58 -12.36 1.15 1.66
CA CYS A 58 -11.15 0.93 2.43
C CYS A 58 -10.50 2.26 2.84
N MET A 59 -10.17 2.38 4.14
CA MET A 59 -9.36 3.48 4.66
C MET A 59 -7.87 3.13 4.62
N GLU A 60 -7.56 1.86 4.88
CA GLU A 60 -6.25 1.26 4.82
C GLU A 60 -6.24 0.19 3.73
N CYS A 61 -6.03 0.59 2.48
CA CYS A 61 -6.14 -0.30 1.33
C CYS A 61 -4.80 -0.95 1.04
N LEU A 62 -4.76 -2.28 0.95
CA LEU A 62 -3.55 -3.00 0.54
C LEU A 62 -3.86 -3.92 -0.63
N THR A 63 -3.14 -3.72 -1.73
CA THR A 63 -3.33 -4.49 -2.96
C THR A 63 -2.02 -5.01 -3.51
N ILE A 64 -2.11 -6.08 -4.29
CA ILE A 64 -1.00 -6.59 -5.10
C ILE A 64 -1.46 -6.75 -6.54
N GLY A 65 -0.75 -6.11 -7.45
CA GLY A 65 -0.89 -6.29 -8.89
C GLY A 65 0.23 -7.17 -9.43
N VAL A 66 -0.12 -8.11 -10.31
CA VAL A 66 0.84 -8.99 -11.00
C VAL A 66 0.87 -8.65 -12.49
N ASN A 67 2.06 -8.68 -13.08
CA ASN A 67 2.30 -8.31 -14.48
C ASN A 67 1.80 -6.91 -14.86
N CYS A 68 2.05 -5.92 -14.00
CA CYS A 68 1.69 -4.54 -14.21
C CYS A 68 2.49 -3.89 -15.36
N PRO A 69 1.85 -3.06 -16.22
CA PRO A 69 2.55 -2.22 -17.19
C PRO A 69 3.60 -1.29 -16.54
N VAL A 70 4.66 -0.93 -17.28
CA VAL A 70 5.63 0.10 -16.83
C VAL A 70 4.89 1.41 -16.60
N GLY A 71 5.21 2.11 -15.50
CA GLY A 71 4.64 3.43 -15.20
C GLY A 71 3.21 3.41 -14.68
N THR A 72 2.68 2.23 -14.30
CA THR A 72 1.37 2.13 -13.66
C THR A 72 1.46 2.57 -12.20
N ALA A 73 0.62 3.56 -11.84
CA ALA A 73 0.53 4.16 -10.52
C ALA A 73 -0.55 3.52 -9.62
N SER A 74 -1.30 2.53 -10.09
CA SER A 74 -2.18 1.70 -9.25
C SER A 74 -2.17 0.24 -9.73
N THR A 75 -2.68 -0.67 -8.92
CA THR A 75 -2.78 -2.09 -9.30
C THR A 75 -3.88 -2.32 -10.36
N GLY A 76 -4.87 -1.44 -10.47
CA GLY A 76 -6.05 -1.65 -11.35
C GLY A 76 -5.79 -1.81 -12.86
N SER A 77 -4.57 -1.55 -13.37
CA SER A 77 -4.20 -1.84 -14.77
C SER A 77 -3.31 -3.09 -14.93
N CYS A 78 -3.02 -3.80 -13.85
CA CYS A 78 -2.27 -5.05 -13.85
C CYS A 78 -3.13 -6.21 -14.36
N GLU A 79 -2.49 -7.30 -14.79
CA GLU A 79 -3.19 -8.46 -15.35
C GLU A 79 -4.00 -9.22 -14.30
N VAL A 80 -3.46 -9.33 -13.08
CA VAL A 80 -4.12 -9.96 -11.93
C VAL A 80 -4.00 -9.05 -10.73
N ASN A 81 -5.09 -8.94 -9.97
CA ASN A 81 -5.17 -8.10 -8.79
C ASN A 81 -5.60 -8.89 -7.57
N TYR A 82 -4.94 -8.64 -6.46
CA TYR A 82 -5.27 -9.18 -5.16
C TYR A 82 -5.54 -8.03 -4.20
N ALA A 83 -6.57 -8.15 -3.38
CA ALA A 83 -6.90 -7.20 -2.32
C ALA A 83 -6.81 -7.91 -0.97
N ALA A 84 -6.28 -7.20 0.03
CA ALA A 84 -6.21 -7.71 1.38
C ALA A 84 -7.61 -7.76 2.02
N VAL A 85 -7.92 -8.89 2.67
CA VAL A 85 -9.18 -9.13 3.40
C VAL A 85 -8.94 -9.31 4.91
N ALA A 86 -7.68 -9.38 5.29
CA ALA A 86 -7.23 -9.43 6.67
C ALA A 86 -5.75 -9.05 6.71
N GLY A 87 -5.31 -8.51 7.84
CA GLY A 87 -3.95 -8.10 8.07
C GLY A 87 -3.91 -6.89 8.99
N GLU A 88 -2.69 -6.52 9.36
CA GLU A 88 -2.44 -5.34 10.16
C GLU A 88 -1.13 -4.72 9.70
N PHE A 89 -1.09 -3.42 9.49
CA PHE A 89 0.17 -2.70 9.38
C PHE A 89 0.42 -1.86 10.62
N THR A 90 1.69 -1.74 10.99
CA THR A 90 2.17 -0.84 12.02
C THR A 90 3.22 0.06 11.41
N ILE A 91 3.03 1.37 11.52
CA ILE A 91 4.03 2.34 11.08
C ILE A 91 5.18 2.31 12.07
N THR A 92 6.39 2.04 11.60
CA THR A 92 7.59 1.92 12.44
C THR A 92 8.41 3.20 12.45
N GLU A 93 8.29 4.01 11.40
CA GLU A 93 8.93 5.33 11.29
C GLU A 93 8.11 6.21 10.34
N MET A 94 7.80 7.44 10.74
CA MET A 94 7.16 8.44 9.88
C MET A 94 7.81 9.80 10.11
N ASP A 95 8.33 10.37 9.03
CA ASP A 95 8.78 11.76 8.95
C ASP A 95 8.37 12.28 7.57
N THR A 96 7.21 12.94 7.50
CA THR A 96 6.68 13.46 6.23
C THR A 96 7.51 14.61 5.67
N GLU A 97 8.28 15.34 6.51
CA GLU A 97 9.14 16.43 6.06
C GLU A 97 10.43 15.89 5.41
N ALA A 98 11.01 14.85 6.00
CA ALA A 98 12.13 14.11 5.41
C ALA A 98 11.68 13.09 4.35
N GLY A 99 10.38 12.89 4.23
CA GLY A 99 9.73 11.91 3.36
C GLY A 99 10.15 10.47 3.65
N VAL A 100 10.31 10.16 4.94
CA VAL A 100 10.53 8.81 5.44
C VAL A 100 9.19 8.22 5.85
N PHE A 101 8.88 7.06 5.31
CA PHE A 101 7.83 6.20 5.85
C PHE A 101 8.36 4.78 5.88
N LYS A 102 8.18 4.13 7.03
CA LYS A 102 8.41 2.69 7.20
C LYS A 102 7.23 2.08 7.93
N ALA A 103 6.84 0.90 7.50
CA ALA A 103 5.80 0.13 8.16
C ALA A 103 6.09 -1.36 8.06
N THR A 104 5.55 -2.10 9.02
CA THR A 104 5.55 -3.56 9.01
C THR A 104 4.11 -4.02 8.86
N LEU A 105 3.85 -4.78 7.80
CA LEU A 105 2.64 -5.56 7.59
C LEU A 105 2.79 -6.93 8.26
N THR A 106 1.75 -7.41 8.91
CA THR A 106 1.71 -8.76 9.50
C THR A 106 0.38 -9.46 9.24
N GLY A 107 0.45 -10.79 9.09
CA GLY A 107 -0.72 -11.66 9.00
C GLY A 107 -1.66 -11.34 7.84
N ALA A 108 -1.14 -10.78 6.75
CA ALA A 108 -1.97 -10.32 5.64
C ALA A 108 -2.49 -11.50 4.82
N GLN A 109 -3.77 -11.48 4.49
CA GLN A 109 -4.42 -12.43 3.61
C GLN A 109 -4.98 -11.66 2.43
N PHE A 110 -4.65 -12.08 1.22
CA PHE A 110 -5.21 -11.47 0.03
C PHE A 110 -6.00 -12.48 -0.78
N VAL A 111 -7.08 -12.00 -1.37
CA VAL A 111 -7.90 -12.73 -2.33
C VAL A 111 -7.78 -12.07 -3.69
N ASN A 112 -7.86 -12.85 -4.76
CA ASN A 112 -7.93 -12.33 -6.11
C ASN A 112 -9.28 -11.64 -6.31
N VAL A 113 -9.25 -10.44 -6.86
CA VAL A 113 -10.44 -9.61 -7.09
C VAL A 113 -11.41 -10.26 -8.11
N ASP A 114 -10.88 -11.04 -9.05
CA ASP A 114 -11.68 -11.74 -10.07
C ASP A 114 -12.01 -13.20 -9.70
N ASP A 115 -11.36 -13.78 -8.68
CA ASP A 115 -11.62 -15.12 -8.16
C ASP A 115 -11.31 -15.21 -6.66
N GLU A 116 -12.33 -14.94 -5.83
CA GLU A 116 -12.24 -14.93 -4.37
C GLU A 116 -11.77 -16.26 -3.74
N ASN A 117 -11.74 -17.37 -4.51
CA ASN A 117 -11.24 -18.66 -4.04
C ASN A 117 -9.72 -18.84 -4.24
N SER A 118 -9.07 -17.86 -4.87
CA SER A 118 -7.63 -17.83 -5.10
C SER A 118 -7.00 -16.69 -4.31
N GLY A 119 -5.83 -16.95 -3.74
CA GLY A 119 -5.21 -15.99 -2.84
C GLY A 119 -3.90 -16.49 -2.25
N TRP A 120 -3.30 -15.66 -1.42
CA TRP A 120 -2.05 -15.92 -0.72
C TRP A 120 -2.06 -15.26 0.65
N CYS A 121 -1.21 -15.77 1.53
CA CYS A 121 -0.97 -15.19 2.83
C CYS A 121 0.47 -14.67 2.89
N VAL A 122 0.65 -13.52 3.54
CA VAL A 122 1.95 -12.92 3.83
C VAL A 122 2.06 -12.85 5.36
N ASP A 123 2.97 -13.65 5.92
CA ASP A 123 3.18 -13.68 7.38
C ASP A 123 3.66 -12.32 7.88
N SER A 124 4.64 -11.72 7.19
CA SER A 124 5.16 -10.39 7.46
C SER A 124 5.80 -9.77 6.23
N PHE A 125 5.69 -8.45 6.07
CA PHE A 125 6.40 -7.68 5.06
C PHE A 125 6.79 -6.31 5.60
N ASP A 126 8.01 -5.85 5.32
CA ASP A 126 8.48 -4.54 5.76
C ASP A 126 8.62 -3.58 4.57
N PHE A 127 7.97 -2.42 4.66
CA PHE A 127 8.15 -1.29 3.78
C PHE A 127 9.31 -0.45 4.32
N ASN A 128 10.49 -0.54 3.70
CA ASN A 128 11.74 -0.11 4.36
C ASN A 128 12.48 1.07 3.73
N GLU A 129 12.20 1.47 2.49
CA GLU A 129 13.01 2.49 1.79
C GLU A 129 12.21 3.34 0.80
N MET A 130 11.26 4.16 1.26
CA MET A 130 10.62 5.11 0.35
C MET A 130 11.39 6.44 0.26
N PRO A 131 11.73 6.91 -0.95
CA PRO A 131 12.17 8.27 -1.17
C PRO A 131 11.00 9.25 -0.98
N ALA A 132 11.32 10.43 -0.46
CA ALA A 132 10.34 11.48 -0.18
C ALA A 132 9.46 11.81 -1.40
N PRO A 133 8.16 12.08 -1.19
CA PRO A 133 7.34 12.72 -2.21
C PRO A 133 7.97 14.09 -2.51
N ALA A 134 8.26 14.34 -3.78
CA ALA A 134 8.70 15.67 -4.19
C ALA A 134 7.56 16.65 -3.90
N PRO A 135 7.81 17.81 -3.26
CA PRO A 135 6.78 18.81 -3.05
C PRO A 135 6.18 19.22 -4.39
N ALA A 136 4.85 19.30 -4.46
CA ALA A 136 4.16 19.85 -5.61
C ALA A 136 4.59 21.32 -5.79
N GLU A 137 5.25 21.63 -6.91
CA GLU A 137 5.52 23.00 -7.35
C GLU A 137 4.26 23.69 -7.90
#